data_AF-A0A9X2T660-F1
#
_entry.id   AF-A0A9X2T660-F1
#
_cell.length_a   1.000
_cell.length_b   1.000
_cell.length_c   1.000
_cell.angle_alpha   90.00
_cell.angle_beta   90.00
_cell.angle_gamma   90.00
#
_symmetry.space_group_name_H-M   'P 1'
#
loop_
_entity.id
_entity.type
_entity.pdbx_description
1 polymer ?
#
loop_
_entity_poly.entity_id
_entity_poly.type
_entity_poly.pdbx_seq_one_letter_code
_entity_poly.pdbx_strand_id
1 'polypeptide(L)'
;MSAPAPWAAPRLASTAWSVLLVAVAGFTAYHAVQFLRFDRLDRALGRETSGAYWKRDYVTPVTSLRDRIAPWRETPGVREVARKDYQVASQLLGAPATTLLPDVADRLRIDPVNGWAWLDLARQSYLAGAPAEVTVGALDMSSIAAPREFVPLVGRVNLDMDMWDVATEDQKRRFFSEVSLLFEMYEANDRYPLWWRHALRRQPVARREAIQRAYGAFDSTYKPVTF
;
A
#
# COMPACT_ATOMS: atom_id res chain seq x y z
N MET A 1 -51.54 -13.89 56.48
CA MET A 1 -50.07 -13.75 56.43
C MET A 1 -49.60 -14.42 55.15
N SER A 2 -49.32 -13.63 54.12
CA SER A 2 -48.94 -14.10 52.79
C SER A 2 -47.43 -14.41 52.80
N ALA A 3 -47.06 -15.67 52.55
CA ALA A 3 -45.64 -16.05 52.47
C ALA A 3 -44.98 -15.37 51.25
N PRO A 4 -43.77 -14.78 51.40
CA PRO A 4 -43.06 -14.20 50.28
C PRO A 4 -42.69 -15.31 49.28
N ALA A 5 -42.96 -15.07 48.00
CA ALA A 5 -42.67 -15.99 46.91
C ALA A 5 -41.17 -16.40 46.93
N PRO A 6 -40.86 -17.69 46.80
CA PRO A 6 -39.49 -18.17 46.85
C PRO A 6 -38.69 -17.62 45.67
N TRP A 7 -37.45 -17.31 45.98
CA TRP A 7 -36.46 -16.58 45.20
C TRP A 7 -36.03 -17.42 43.99
N ALA A 8 -36.86 -17.45 42.94
CA ALA A 8 -36.57 -18.13 41.68
C ALA A 8 -35.56 -17.38 40.79
N ALA A 9 -35.21 -16.13 41.16
CA ALA A 9 -34.34 -15.24 40.40
C ALA A 9 -32.87 -15.70 40.21
N PRO A 10 -32.16 -16.30 41.19
CA PRO A 10 -30.72 -16.53 41.06
C PRO A 10 -30.37 -17.68 40.09
N ARG A 11 -31.22 -18.69 39.94
CA ARG A 11 -30.98 -19.81 39.00
C ARG A 11 -31.23 -19.43 37.54
N LEU A 12 -32.22 -18.57 37.29
CA LEU A 12 -32.45 -18.02 35.95
C LEU A 12 -31.32 -17.08 35.56
N ALA A 13 -30.85 -16.24 36.48
CA ALA A 13 -29.70 -15.38 36.26
C ALA A 13 -28.41 -16.18 35.98
N SER A 14 -28.15 -17.26 36.73
CA SER A 14 -26.97 -18.10 36.49
C SER A 14 -27.02 -18.81 35.13
N THR A 15 -28.19 -19.34 34.75
CA THR A 15 -28.38 -20.02 33.47
C THR A 15 -28.22 -19.03 32.31
N ALA A 16 -28.82 -17.85 32.40
CA ALA A 16 -28.68 -16.79 31.41
C ALA A 16 -27.21 -16.34 31.26
N TRP A 17 -26.49 -16.21 32.38
CA TRP A 17 -25.07 -15.88 32.38
C TRP A 17 -24.21 -16.96 31.72
N SER A 18 -24.46 -18.24 32.02
CA SER A 18 -23.75 -19.35 31.37
C SER A 18 -24.01 -19.40 29.87
N VAL A 19 -25.25 -19.20 29.42
CA VAL A 19 -25.58 -19.13 27.99
C VAL A 19 -24.87 -17.96 27.31
N LEU A 20 -24.85 -16.79 27.95
CA LEU A 20 -24.12 -15.63 27.44
C LEU A 20 -22.62 -15.92 27.31
N LEU A 21 -22.00 -16.52 28.32
CA LEU A 21 -20.57 -16.88 28.28
C LEU A 21 -20.25 -17.89 27.17
N VAL A 22 -21.11 -18.91 26.99
CA VAL A 22 -20.95 -19.89 25.89
C VAL A 22 -21.09 -19.20 24.53
N ALA A 23 -22.06 -18.29 24.39
CA ALA A 23 -22.24 -17.52 23.15
C ALA A 23 -21.04 -16.62 22.85
N VAL A 24 -20.51 -15.91 23.85
CA VAL A 24 -19.31 -15.07 23.72
C VAL A 24 -18.10 -15.94 23.36
N ALA A 25 -17.88 -17.07 24.05
CA ALA A 25 -16.78 -17.97 23.75
C ALA A 25 -16.87 -18.55 22.33
N GLY A 26 -18.07 -18.95 21.89
CA GLY A 26 -18.30 -19.42 20.53
C GLY A 26 -18.03 -18.34 19.49
N PHE A 27 -18.47 -17.10 19.75
CA PHE A 27 -18.21 -15.94 18.88
C PHE A 27 -16.71 -15.62 18.80
N THR A 28 -15.99 -15.61 19.92
CA THR A 28 -14.54 -15.40 19.97
C THR A 28 -13.79 -16.50 19.22
N ALA A 29 -14.16 -17.77 19.43
CA ALA A 29 -13.54 -18.90 18.74
C ALA A 29 -13.77 -18.82 17.22
N TYR A 30 -14.98 -18.46 16.79
CA TYR A 30 -15.29 -18.24 15.38
C TYR A 30 -14.39 -17.16 14.77
N HIS A 31 -14.28 -15.99 15.41
CA HIS A 31 -13.43 -14.91 14.91
C HIS A 31 -11.94 -15.26 14.92
N ALA A 32 -11.46 -15.96 15.96
CA ALA A 32 -10.08 -16.45 16.00
C ALA A 32 -9.77 -17.37 14.82
N VAL A 33 -10.69 -18.28 14.46
CA VAL A 33 -10.54 -19.15 13.29
C VAL A 33 -10.53 -18.34 12.00
N GLN A 34 -11.38 -17.31 11.87
CA GLN A 34 -11.38 -16.44 10.70
C GLN A 34 -10.05 -15.68 10.57
N PHE A 35 -9.51 -15.10 11.65
CA PHE A 35 -8.23 -14.41 11.61
C PHE A 35 -7.06 -15.35 11.30
N LEU A 36 -7.07 -16.59 11.80
CA LEU A 36 -6.09 -17.60 11.42
C LEU A 36 -6.18 -17.98 9.94
N ARG A 37 -7.39 -17.97 9.34
CA ARG A 37 -7.55 -18.18 7.89
C ARG A 37 -6.94 -17.04 7.10
N PHE A 38 -7.16 -15.80 7.55
CA PHE A 38 -6.57 -14.62 6.91
C PHE A 38 -5.04 -14.61 7.03
N ASP A 39 -4.48 -14.84 8.21
CA ASP A 39 -3.02 -14.90 8.44
C ASP A 39 -2.34 -15.95 7.52
N ARG A 40 -3.01 -17.07 7.23
CA ARG A 40 -2.51 -18.04 6.24
C ARG A 40 -2.50 -17.50 4.81
N LEU A 41 -3.47 -16.66 4.44
CA LEU A 41 -3.54 -16.01 3.13
C LEU A 41 -2.43 -14.96 2.99
N ASP A 42 -2.29 -14.07 3.97
CA ASP A 42 -1.24 -13.04 4.03
C ASP A 42 0.15 -13.68 3.88
N ARG A 43 0.48 -14.67 4.72
CA ARG A 43 1.76 -15.39 4.62
C ARG A 43 1.93 -16.13 3.29
N ALA A 44 0.85 -16.64 2.70
CA ALA A 44 0.93 -17.30 1.39
C ALA A 44 1.26 -16.29 0.29
N LEU A 45 0.62 -15.12 0.31
CA LEU A 45 0.95 -14.04 -0.60
C LEU A 45 2.40 -13.60 -0.38
N GLY A 46 2.80 -13.31 0.86
CA GLY A 46 4.17 -12.94 1.20
C GLY A 46 5.22 -13.93 0.68
N ARG A 47 4.95 -15.24 0.72
CA ARG A 47 5.86 -16.26 0.14
C ARG A 47 5.93 -16.20 -1.38
N GLU A 48 4.79 -16.07 -2.06
CA GLU A 48 4.76 -15.95 -3.53
C GLU A 48 5.38 -14.63 -4.01
N THR A 49 5.31 -13.56 -3.21
CA THR A 49 5.84 -12.23 -3.58
C THR A 49 7.29 -11.99 -3.14
N SER A 50 7.80 -12.72 -2.14
CA SER A 50 9.18 -12.57 -1.64
C SER A 50 10.21 -13.40 -2.42
N GLY A 51 9.78 -14.42 -3.14
CA GLY A 51 10.62 -15.25 -4.00
C GLY A 51 10.76 -14.66 -5.40
N ALA A 52 11.99 -14.64 -5.93
CA ALA A 52 12.39 -14.27 -7.29
C ALA A 52 11.23 -14.04 -8.28
N TYR A 53 10.72 -12.80 -8.35
CA TYR A 53 9.65 -12.37 -9.28
C TYR A 53 9.96 -12.68 -10.75
N TRP A 54 11.21 -13.04 -11.05
CA TRP A 54 11.75 -13.34 -12.37
C TRP A 54 11.88 -14.84 -12.70
N LYS A 55 11.49 -15.78 -11.83
CA LYS A 55 11.77 -17.22 -12.01
C LYS A 55 10.57 -18.18 -12.06
N ARG A 56 9.33 -17.71 -11.95
CA ARG A 56 8.17 -18.62 -11.82
C ARG A 56 6.91 -18.07 -12.49
N ASP A 57 6.01 -18.96 -12.88
CA ASP A 57 4.65 -18.64 -13.32
C ASP A 57 3.81 -18.22 -12.08
N TYR A 58 4.05 -17.00 -11.59
CA TYR A 58 3.43 -16.46 -10.36
C TYR A 58 2.00 -15.97 -10.59
N VAL A 59 1.58 -15.82 -11.86
CA VAL A 59 0.28 -15.24 -12.23
C VAL A 59 -0.87 -16.04 -11.64
N THR A 60 -0.89 -17.36 -11.83
CA THR A 60 -1.99 -18.22 -11.34
C THR A 60 -2.08 -18.26 -9.80
N PRO A 61 -0.98 -18.51 -9.05
CA PRO A 61 -1.01 -18.47 -7.58
C PRO A 61 -1.44 -17.12 -7.02
N VAL A 62 -0.89 -16.02 -7.55
CA VAL A 62 -1.19 -14.66 -7.06
C VAL A 62 -2.64 -14.26 -7.40
N THR A 63 -3.16 -14.67 -8.56
CA THR A 63 -4.59 -14.47 -8.91
C THR A 63 -5.50 -15.17 -7.91
N SER A 64 -5.24 -16.46 -7.63
CA SER A 64 -6.03 -17.23 -6.67
C SER A 64 -6.00 -16.62 -5.26
N LEU A 65 -4.83 -16.15 -4.81
CA LEU A 65 -4.68 -15.50 -3.51
C LEU A 65 -5.42 -14.16 -3.46
N ARG A 66 -5.30 -13.35 -4.50
CA ARG A 66 -6.02 -12.07 -4.63
C ARG A 66 -7.52 -12.25 -4.45
N ASP A 67 -8.11 -13.20 -5.16
CA ASP A 67 -9.56 -13.44 -5.13
C ASP A 67 -10.02 -13.92 -3.73
N ARG A 68 -9.19 -14.73 -3.06
CA ARG A 68 -9.47 -15.21 -1.70
C ARG A 68 -9.31 -14.12 -0.63
N ILE A 69 -8.46 -13.12 -0.86
CA ILE A 69 -8.26 -11.96 0.01
C ILE A 69 -9.37 -10.92 -0.19
N ALA A 70 -9.94 -10.82 -1.39
CA ALA A 70 -10.97 -9.85 -1.75
C ALA A 70 -12.11 -9.65 -0.72
N PRO A 71 -12.74 -10.70 -0.15
CA PRO A 71 -13.81 -10.54 0.84
C PRO A 71 -13.32 -9.99 2.20
N TRP A 72 -12.04 -10.13 2.51
CA TRP A 72 -11.46 -9.68 3.79
C TRP A 72 -11.21 -8.17 3.81
N ARG A 73 -11.25 -7.50 2.65
CA ARG A 73 -11.03 -6.06 2.51
C ARG A 73 -11.97 -5.21 3.35
N GLU A 74 -13.16 -5.71 3.65
CA GLU A 74 -14.14 -4.98 4.46
C GLU A 74 -14.29 -5.54 5.88
N THR A 75 -13.58 -6.61 6.22
CA THR A 75 -13.71 -7.31 7.51
C THR A 75 -13.02 -6.55 8.64
N PRO A 76 -13.72 -6.18 9.73
CA PRO A 76 -13.11 -5.55 10.90
C PRO A 76 -11.96 -6.39 11.48
N GLY A 77 -10.90 -5.73 11.93
CA GLY A 77 -9.71 -6.37 12.53
C GLY A 77 -8.64 -6.83 11.54
N VAL A 78 -8.98 -7.08 10.27
CA VAL A 78 -8.01 -7.45 9.22
C VAL A 78 -8.10 -6.62 7.95
N ARG A 79 -9.08 -5.71 7.86
CA ARG A 79 -9.34 -4.82 6.71
C ARG A 79 -8.08 -4.17 6.15
N GLU A 80 -7.24 -3.59 6.99
CA GLU A 80 -6.05 -2.84 6.56
C GLU A 80 -5.06 -3.73 5.83
N VAL A 81 -4.66 -4.84 6.48
CA VAL A 81 -3.74 -5.84 5.92
C VAL A 81 -4.35 -6.47 4.67
N ALA A 82 -5.63 -6.86 4.71
CA ALA A 82 -6.32 -7.45 3.57
C ALA A 82 -6.37 -6.53 2.35
N ARG A 83 -6.68 -5.23 2.55
CA ARG A 83 -6.64 -4.25 1.46
C ARG A 83 -5.23 -4.13 0.90
N LYS A 84 -4.20 -4.06 1.77
CA LYS A 84 -2.79 -3.96 1.36
C LYS A 84 -2.38 -5.16 0.51
N ASP A 85 -2.66 -6.37 0.98
CA ASP A 85 -2.34 -7.61 0.29
C ASP A 85 -3.06 -7.73 -1.05
N TYR A 86 -4.35 -7.41 -1.09
CA TYR A 86 -5.12 -7.38 -2.33
C TYR A 86 -4.51 -6.44 -3.37
N GLN A 87 -4.02 -5.29 -2.92
CA GLN A 87 -3.39 -4.30 -3.77
C GLN A 87 -2.03 -4.77 -4.29
N VAL A 88 -1.18 -5.33 -3.42
CA VAL A 88 0.11 -5.92 -3.82
C VAL A 88 -0.10 -7.00 -4.88
N ALA A 89 -1.05 -7.92 -4.64
CA ALA A 89 -1.39 -8.96 -5.59
C ALA A 89 -1.89 -8.38 -6.93
N SER A 90 -2.74 -7.35 -6.88
CA SER A 90 -3.25 -6.69 -8.10
C SER A 90 -2.13 -6.03 -8.92
N GLN A 91 -1.19 -5.33 -8.26
CA GLN A 91 -0.05 -4.69 -8.91
C GLN A 91 0.84 -5.71 -9.63
N LEU A 92 1.12 -6.85 -8.99
CA LEU A 92 1.94 -7.91 -9.59
C LEU A 92 1.30 -8.54 -10.83
N LEU A 93 -0.03 -8.62 -10.84
CA LEU A 93 -0.77 -9.20 -11.96
C LEU A 93 -0.97 -8.23 -13.12
N GLY A 94 -0.60 -6.95 -12.96
CA GLY A 94 -1.06 -5.89 -13.87
C GLY A 94 -2.59 -5.83 -13.96
N ALA A 95 -3.29 -6.47 -13.03
CA ALA A 95 -4.74 -6.40 -12.93
C ALA A 95 -5.06 -5.00 -12.38
N PRO A 96 -6.23 -4.43 -12.74
CA PRO A 96 -6.72 -3.26 -12.05
C PRO A 96 -6.72 -3.56 -10.55
N ALA A 97 -5.74 -2.99 -9.86
CA ALA A 97 -5.81 -2.72 -8.45
C ALA A 97 -6.87 -1.62 -8.40
N THR A 98 -8.14 -1.98 -8.50
CA THR A 98 -9.20 -1.08 -8.08
C THR A 98 -9.11 -1.01 -6.55
N THR A 99 -7.99 -0.51 -6.02
CA THR A 99 -8.04 0.44 -4.92
C THR A 99 -8.73 1.64 -5.53
N LEU A 100 -10.06 1.62 -5.45
CA LEU A 100 -10.83 2.77 -5.87
C LEU A 100 -10.42 3.94 -4.97
N LEU A 101 -10.50 5.18 -5.46
CA LEU A 101 -10.25 6.37 -4.63
C LEU A 101 -10.94 6.28 -3.24
N PRO A 102 -12.18 5.77 -3.11
CA PRO A 102 -12.79 5.48 -1.80
C PRO A 102 -11.99 4.55 -0.88
N ASP A 103 -11.39 3.47 -1.40
CA ASP A 103 -10.62 2.52 -0.59
C ASP A 103 -9.37 3.16 0.01
N VAL A 104 -8.74 4.05 -0.77
CA VAL A 104 -7.56 4.81 -0.35
C VAL A 104 -7.97 5.88 0.67
N ALA A 105 -9.06 6.61 0.40
CA ALA A 105 -9.59 7.60 1.34
C ALA A 105 -9.96 6.97 2.68
N ASP A 106 -10.57 5.79 2.68
CA ASP A 106 -10.88 5.04 3.89
C ASP A 106 -9.64 4.61 4.67
N ARG A 107 -8.55 4.19 3.99
CA ARG A 107 -7.28 3.93 4.69
C ARG A 107 -6.76 5.19 5.36
N LEU A 108 -6.76 6.33 4.64
CA LEU A 108 -6.27 7.59 5.17
C LEU A 108 -7.12 8.15 6.31
N ARG A 109 -8.41 7.79 6.39
CA ARG A 109 -9.26 8.09 7.55
C ARG A 109 -8.86 7.32 8.80
N ILE A 110 -8.35 6.09 8.63
CA ILE A 110 -7.93 5.23 9.74
C ILE A 110 -6.49 5.54 10.13
N ASP A 111 -5.61 5.63 9.14
CA ASP A 111 -4.18 5.88 9.29
C ASP A 111 -3.75 7.04 8.37
N PRO A 112 -3.88 8.30 8.84
CA PRO A 112 -3.53 9.48 8.06
C PRO A 112 -2.01 9.66 7.90
N VAL A 113 -1.19 8.87 8.60
CA VAL A 113 0.27 8.90 8.49
C VAL A 113 0.80 7.75 7.62
N ASN A 114 -0.08 7.07 6.88
CA ASN A 114 0.30 6.03 5.95
C ASN A 114 0.86 6.63 4.65
N GLY A 115 2.18 6.75 4.53
CA GLY A 115 2.79 7.34 3.34
C GLY A 115 2.57 6.55 2.04
N TRP A 116 2.31 5.24 2.13
CA TRP A 116 1.94 4.43 0.97
C TRP A 116 0.50 4.72 0.50
N ALA A 117 -0.45 4.87 1.43
CA ALA A 117 -1.82 5.24 1.09
C ALA A 117 -1.90 6.64 0.46
N TRP A 118 -1.09 7.59 0.91
CA TRP A 118 -0.96 8.90 0.27
C TRP A 118 -0.40 8.81 -1.15
N LEU A 119 0.63 7.98 -1.38
CA LEU A 119 1.15 7.73 -2.72
C LEU A 119 0.11 7.06 -3.62
N ASP A 120 -0.66 6.12 -3.11
CA ASP A 120 -1.76 5.50 -3.85
C ASP A 120 -2.82 6.54 -4.22
N LEU A 121 -3.14 7.46 -3.30
CA LEU A 121 -4.11 8.53 -3.57
C LEU A 121 -3.61 9.39 -4.72
N ALA A 122 -2.34 9.77 -4.70
CA ALA A 122 -1.72 10.52 -5.78
C ALA A 122 -1.80 9.76 -7.10
N ARG A 123 -1.38 8.49 -7.13
CA ARG A 123 -1.39 7.67 -8.34
C ARG A 123 -2.80 7.53 -8.91
N GLN A 124 -3.79 7.23 -8.06
CA GLN A 124 -5.18 7.07 -8.50
C GLN A 124 -5.78 8.40 -8.97
N SER A 125 -5.43 9.51 -8.32
CA SER A 125 -5.84 10.85 -8.74
C SER A 125 -5.28 11.21 -10.13
N TYR A 126 -3.99 10.93 -10.36
CA TYR A 126 -3.35 11.12 -11.66
C TYR A 126 -4.01 10.27 -12.75
N LEU A 127 -4.22 8.98 -12.49
CA LEU A 127 -4.87 8.05 -13.44
C LEU A 127 -6.33 8.42 -13.73
N ALA A 128 -7.03 8.99 -12.75
CA ALA A 128 -8.40 9.47 -12.91
C ALA A 128 -8.50 10.84 -13.61
N GLY A 129 -7.37 11.47 -13.96
CA GLY A 129 -7.35 12.82 -14.54
C GLY A 129 -7.84 13.90 -13.56
N ALA A 130 -7.65 13.69 -12.25
CA ALA A 130 -7.97 14.69 -11.24
C ALA A 130 -7.10 15.95 -11.42
N PRO A 131 -7.52 17.11 -10.87
CA PRO A 131 -6.70 18.32 -10.88
C PRO A 131 -5.30 18.05 -10.32
N ALA A 132 -4.28 18.67 -10.94
CA ALA A 132 -2.89 18.43 -10.59
C ALA A 132 -2.66 18.66 -9.10
N GLU A 133 -3.28 19.69 -8.52
CA GLU A 133 -3.17 20.08 -7.11
C GLU A 133 -3.54 18.95 -6.15
N VAL A 134 -4.53 18.12 -6.50
CA VAL A 134 -4.93 16.95 -5.70
C VAL A 134 -3.84 15.89 -5.70
N THR A 135 -3.29 15.61 -6.89
CA THR A 135 -2.21 14.64 -7.07
C THR A 135 -0.93 15.10 -6.36
N VAL A 136 -0.56 16.38 -6.53
CA VAL A 136 0.60 17.00 -5.87
C VAL A 136 0.43 16.99 -4.36
N GLY A 137 -0.71 17.43 -3.85
CA GLY A 137 -0.98 17.44 -2.41
C GLY A 137 -0.87 16.05 -1.79
N ALA A 138 -1.34 15.01 -2.49
CA ALA A 138 -1.20 13.64 -2.03
C ALA A 138 0.26 13.13 -2.08
N LEU A 139 1.04 13.50 -3.11
CA LEU A 139 2.49 13.21 -3.15
C LEU A 139 3.24 13.87 -1.99
N ASP A 140 2.90 15.13 -1.70
CA ASP A 140 3.49 15.89 -0.61
C ASP A 140 3.23 15.23 0.74
N MET A 141 1.99 14.82 0.98
CA MET A 141 1.62 14.08 2.18
C MET A 141 2.33 12.71 2.26
N SER A 142 2.55 12.03 1.13
CA SER A 142 3.33 10.79 1.11
C SER A 142 4.79 11.02 1.52
N SER A 143 5.38 12.11 1.07
CA SER A 143 6.76 12.50 1.42
C SER A 143 6.88 12.88 2.90
N ILE A 144 5.87 13.56 3.46
CA ILE A 144 5.81 13.89 4.90
C ILE A 144 5.62 12.63 5.76
N ALA A 145 4.69 11.75 5.36
CA ALA A 145 4.31 10.56 6.13
C ALA A 145 5.37 9.45 6.07
N ALA A 146 6.04 9.29 4.92
CA ALA A 146 7.06 8.27 4.71
C ALA A 146 8.29 8.86 3.98
N PRO A 147 9.08 9.73 4.66
CA PRO A 147 10.16 10.47 4.04
C PRO A 147 11.34 9.58 3.61
N ARG A 148 11.62 8.51 4.37
CA ARG A 148 12.76 7.61 4.16
C ARG A 148 12.36 6.16 3.94
N GLU A 149 11.08 5.90 3.69
CA GLU A 149 10.66 4.54 3.38
C GLU A 149 10.93 4.23 1.92
N PHE A 150 11.67 3.16 1.70
CA PHE A 150 12.16 2.77 0.38
C PHE A 150 11.05 2.67 -0.68
N VAL A 151 9.96 1.96 -0.35
CA VAL A 151 8.89 1.64 -1.30
C VAL A 151 8.08 2.89 -1.68
N PRO A 152 7.60 3.72 -0.74
CA PRO A 152 7.01 5.03 -1.05
C PRO A 152 7.94 5.95 -1.84
N LEU A 153 9.22 6.03 -1.48
CA LEU A 153 10.20 6.90 -2.14
C LEU A 153 10.39 6.54 -3.61
N VAL A 154 10.60 5.26 -3.94
CA VAL A 154 10.64 4.78 -5.34
C VAL A 154 9.33 5.09 -6.06
N GLY A 155 8.20 4.92 -5.38
CA GLY A 155 6.89 5.17 -5.96
C GLY A 155 6.64 6.63 -6.31
N ARG A 156 7.04 7.57 -5.44
CA ARG A 156 6.95 9.02 -5.66
C ARG A 156 7.84 9.46 -6.81
N VAL A 157 9.11 9.03 -6.80
CA VAL A 157 10.05 9.35 -7.89
C VAL A 157 9.53 8.87 -9.24
N ASN A 158 8.96 7.67 -9.33
CA ASN A 158 8.34 7.22 -10.59
C ASN A 158 7.15 8.07 -11.01
N LEU A 159 6.26 8.43 -10.07
CA LEU A 159 5.08 9.23 -10.39
C LEU A 159 5.47 10.66 -10.82
N ASP A 160 6.45 11.27 -10.16
CA ASP A 160 7.01 12.56 -10.57
C ASP A 160 7.63 12.51 -11.98
N MET A 161 8.29 11.40 -12.35
CA MET A 161 8.76 11.21 -13.74
C MET A 161 7.58 11.12 -14.71
N ASP A 162 6.51 10.41 -14.36
CA ASP A 162 5.33 10.29 -15.23
C ASP A 162 4.62 11.64 -15.40
N MET A 163 4.67 12.49 -14.37
CA MET A 163 4.10 13.82 -14.33
C MET A 163 5.03 14.94 -14.80
N TRP A 164 6.23 14.63 -15.29
CA TRP A 164 7.31 15.61 -15.50
C TRP A 164 6.89 16.88 -16.27
N ASP A 165 6.08 16.69 -17.31
CA ASP A 165 5.67 17.77 -18.22
C ASP A 165 4.67 18.76 -17.59
N VAL A 166 3.99 18.33 -16.52
CA VAL A 166 3.01 19.14 -15.77
C VAL A 166 3.47 19.46 -14.35
N ALA A 167 4.63 18.94 -13.93
CA ALA A 167 5.19 19.18 -12.61
C ALA A 167 5.69 20.62 -12.46
N THR A 168 5.44 21.22 -11.30
CA THR A 168 6.00 22.53 -10.93
C THR A 168 7.50 22.43 -10.66
N GLU A 169 8.19 23.57 -10.66
CA GLU A 169 9.62 23.61 -10.33
C GLU A 169 9.91 23.14 -8.89
N ASP A 170 9.00 23.36 -7.95
CA ASP A 170 9.12 22.83 -6.58
C ASP A 170 9.03 21.32 -6.54
N GLN A 171 8.14 20.72 -7.34
CA GLN A 171 8.06 19.27 -7.47
C GLN A 171 9.31 18.69 -8.11
N LYS A 172 9.82 19.29 -9.18
CA LYS A 172 11.07 18.85 -9.82
C LYS A 172 12.26 18.93 -8.84
N ARG A 173 12.34 19.98 -8.02
CA ARG A 173 13.35 20.09 -6.95
C ARG A 173 13.22 18.99 -5.89
N ARG A 174 11.99 18.68 -5.47
CA ARG A 174 11.71 17.59 -4.54
C ARG A 174 12.09 16.25 -5.13
N PHE A 175 11.69 15.98 -6.37
CA PHE A 175 12.07 14.79 -7.13
C PHE A 175 13.58 14.56 -7.08
N PHE A 176 14.40 15.59 -7.32
CA PHE A 176 15.85 15.44 -7.22
C PHE A 176 16.33 15.09 -5.81
N SER A 177 15.77 15.74 -4.80
CA SER A 177 16.09 15.43 -3.40
C SER A 177 15.73 13.97 -3.05
N GLU A 178 14.60 13.47 -3.54
CA GLU A 178 14.15 12.09 -3.33
C GLU A 178 15.01 11.08 -4.10
N VAL A 179 15.44 11.42 -5.30
CA VAL A 179 16.38 10.61 -6.09
C VAL A 179 17.74 10.54 -5.38
N SER A 180 18.28 11.66 -4.88
CA SER A 180 19.50 11.69 -4.06
C SER A 180 19.37 10.84 -2.81
N LEU A 181 18.23 10.90 -2.12
CA LEU A 181 17.97 10.03 -0.97
C LEU A 181 17.93 8.54 -1.37
N LEU A 182 17.34 8.21 -2.53
CA LEU A 182 17.40 6.84 -3.06
C LEU A 182 18.83 6.39 -3.38
N PHE A 183 19.67 7.28 -3.91
CA PHE A 183 21.08 7.01 -4.14
C PHE A 183 21.77 6.64 -2.82
N GLU A 184 21.64 7.47 -1.79
CA GLU A 184 22.23 7.24 -0.47
C GLU A 184 21.76 5.90 0.16
N MET A 185 20.48 5.58 0.03
CA MET A 185 19.93 4.33 0.56
C MET A 185 20.44 3.08 -0.15
N TYR A 186 20.84 3.20 -1.42
CA TYR A 186 21.21 2.06 -2.26
C TYR A 186 22.72 1.90 -2.53
N GLU A 187 23.57 2.90 -2.29
CA GLU A 187 25.03 2.73 -2.41
C GLU A 187 25.56 1.53 -1.60
N ALA A 188 24.81 1.07 -0.61
CA ALA A 188 25.07 -0.17 0.12
C ALA A 188 24.79 -1.49 -0.65
N ASN A 189 24.21 -1.49 -1.87
CA ASN A 189 23.59 -2.69 -2.45
C ASN A 189 23.70 -2.89 -3.99
N ASP A 190 24.57 -2.17 -4.72
CA ASP A 190 24.90 -2.30 -6.17
C ASP A 190 23.74 -2.32 -7.20
N ARG A 191 22.48 -2.34 -6.78
CA ARG A 191 21.29 -2.51 -7.64
C ARG A 191 20.72 -1.20 -8.18
N TYR A 192 21.21 -0.06 -7.69
CA TYR A 192 20.69 1.26 -8.05
C TYR A 192 20.88 1.65 -9.51
N PRO A 193 22.08 1.51 -10.11
CA PRO A 193 22.30 1.93 -11.50
C PRO A 193 21.35 1.22 -12.45
N LEU A 194 20.94 -0.01 -12.11
CA LEU A 194 19.95 -0.77 -12.85
C LEU A 194 18.55 -0.17 -12.70
N TRP A 195 18.09 0.09 -11.48
CA TRP A 195 16.75 0.67 -11.26
C TRP A 195 16.59 2.03 -11.94
N TRP A 196 17.53 2.96 -11.75
CA TRP A 196 17.46 4.30 -12.34
C TRP A 196 17.45 4.24 -13.88
N ARG A 197 18.32 3.40 -14.46
CA ARG A 197 18.34 3.13 -15.91
C ARG A 197 17.01 2.55 -16.39
N HIS A 198 16.40 1.61 -15.65
CA HIS A 198 15.09 1.07 -16.00
C HIS A 198 13.97 2.11 -15.86
N ALA A 199 13.99 2.96 -14.84
CA ALA A 199 13.01 4.02 -14.66
C ALA A 199 13.07 5.03 -15.82
N LEU A 200 14.26 5.51 -16.18
CA LEU A 200 14.46 6.42 -17.31
C LEU A 200 14.09 5.77 -18.66
N ARG A 201 14.39 4.48 -18.87
CA ARG A 201 14.03 3.76 -20.11
C ARG A 201 12.52 3.72 -20.38
N ARG A 202 11.69 3.76 -19.34
CA ARG A 202 10.22 3.75 -19.47
C ARG A 202 9.65 5.11 -19.91
N GLN A 203 10.42 6.18 -19.79
CA GLN A 203 9.96 7.52 -20.15
C GLN A 203 10.11 7.78 -21.66
N PRO A 204 9.22 8.59 -22.26
CA PRO A 204 9.41 9.09 -23.62
C PRO A 204 10.79 9.76 -23.78
N VAL A 205 11.41 9.64 -24.95
CA VAL A 205 12.79 10.09 -25.21
C VAL A 205 12.99 11.56 -24.80
N ALA A 206 12.09 12.45 -25.23
CA ALA A 206 12.17 13.88 -24.92
C ALA A 206 12.12 14.16 -23.40
N ARG A 207 11.20 13.49 -22.70
CA ARG A 207 11.05 13.63 -21.24
C ARG A 207 12.27 13.09 -20.50
N ARG A 208 12.76 11.93 -20.92
CA ARG A 208 13.98 11.31 -20.38
C ARG A 208 15.20 12.24 -20.52
N GLU A 209 15.36 12.89 -21.67
CA GLU A 209 16.44 13.86 -21.88
C GLU A 209 16.26 15.10 -21.00
N ALA A 210 15.03 15.60 -20.86
CA ALA A 210 14.72 16.73 -19.98
C ALA A 210 15.04 16.41 -18.51
N ILE A 211 14.64 15.23 -18.01
CA ILE A 211 14.94 14.76 -16.66
C ILE A 211 16.46 14.68 -16.45
N GLN A 212 17.20 14.04 -17.36
CA GLN A 212 18.64 13.89 -17.22
C GLN A 212 19.38 15.24 -17.25
N ARG A 213 18.95 16.16 -18.12
CA ARG A 213 19.52 17.51 -18.19
C ARG A 213 19.28 18.28 -16.89
N ALA A 214 18.05 18.23 -16.38
CA ALA A 214 17.68 18.93 -15.16
C ALA A 214 18.35 18.30 -13.92
N TYR A 215 18.50 16.96 -13.88
CA TYR A 215 19.26 16.28 -12.84
C TYR A 215 20.74 16.67 -12.86
N GLY A 216 21.38 16.72 -14.04
CA GLY A 216 22.76 17.18 -14.16
C GLY A 216 22.98 18.65 -13.81
N ALA A 217 21.95 19.49 -13.92
CA ALA A 217 21.98 20.86 -13.43
C ALA A 217 21.82 20.95 -11.90
N PHE A 218 21.10 20.01 -11.30
CA PHE A 218 20.93 19.90 -9.86
C PHE A 218 22.17 19.32 -9.17
N ASP A 219 22.73 18.25 -9.73
CA ASP A 219 23.90 17.54 -9.22
C ASP A 219 24.97 17.44 -10.31
N SER A 220 26.04 18.22 -10.14
CA SER A 220 27.15 18.28 -11.10
C SER A 220 27.98 17.01 -11.17
N THR A 221 27.84 16.09 -10.21
CA THR A 221 28.51 14.79 -10.21
C THR A 221 27.76 13.76 -11.05
N TYR A 222 26.51 14.04 -11.41
CA TYR A 222 25.68 13.16 -12.22
C TYR A 222 26.28 12.94 -13.60
N LYS A 223 26.42 11.67 -13.98
CA LYS A 223 26.77 11.26 -15.34
C LYS A 223 25.51 10.76 -16.06
N PRO A 224 25.13 11.38 -17.20
CA PRO A 224 23.99 10.93 -17.99
C PRO A 224 24.08 9.44 -18.33
N VAL A 225 22.93 8.77 -18.29
CA VAL A 225 22.83 7.34 -18.57
C VAL A 225 22.71 7.14 -20.08
N THR A 226 23.68 6.45 -20.67
CA THR A 226 23.59 5.97 -22.06
C THR A 226 22.76 4.68 -22.11
N PHE A 227 21.92 4.51 -23.14
CA PHE A 227 20.92 3.43 -23.19
C PHE A 227 21.21 2.37 -24.22
#